data_AF-A0A1Y2I778-F1
#
_entry.id   AF-A0A1Y2I778-F1
#
_cell.length_a   1.000
_cell.length_b   1.000
_cell.length_c   1.000
_cell.angle_alpha   90.00
_cell.angle_beta   90.00
_cell.angle_gamma   90.00
#
_symmetry.space_group_name_H-M   'P 1'
#
loop_
_entity.id
_entity.type
_entity.pdbx_description
1 polymer ?
#
loop_
_entity_poly.entity_id
_entity_poly.type
_entity_poly.pdbx_seq_one_letter_code
_entity_poly.pdbx_strand_id
1 'polypeptide(L)'
;IEWAEGVEAYKKLTIDQIRVAFGLPTEHFPFFNKTTDLTGNEDPWTESGRKALAGANAAELKPFWHQWVGVLKIVDNLMAGKNLLLMDQVGVGKTLQAVGTITMYEWLRVNKETRGQYPARFEQSARGAKPLPHRMHVVVCTPNLVQQWTSEMHRYMEYGIFTILPYLG
;
A
#
# COMPACT_ATOMS: atom_id res chain seq x y z
N ILE A 1 -8.10 30.61 4.14
CA ILE A 1 -7.88 29.37 3.37
C ILE A 1 -8.74 28.31 4.03
N GLU A 2 -9.86 27.93 3.42
CA GLU A 2 -10.66 26.81 3.90
C GLU A 2 -9.84 25.53 3.73
N TRP A 3 -9.48 24.93 4.87
CA TRP A 3 -8.79 23.64 4.89
C TRP A 3 -9.82 22.54 4.63
N ALA A 4 -9.94 22.10 3.37
CA ALA A 4 -10.67 20.89 3.05
C ALA A 4 -9.82 19.67 3.48
N GLU A 5 -10.40 18.73 4.22
CA GLU A 5 -9.74 17.51 4.73
C GLU A 5 -9.18 16.60 3.61
N GLY A 6 -9.36 16.98 2.34
CA GLY A 6 -8.71 16.40 1.17
C GLY A 6 -9.14 14.96 0.86
N VAL A 7 -10.01 14.36 1.67
CA VAL A 7 -10.62 13.04 1.43
C VAL A 7 -12.14 13.14 1.20
N GLU A 8 -12.72 14.35 1.20
CA GLU A 8 -14.15 14.60 0.99
C GLU A 8 -14.70 13.92 -0.26
N ALA A 9 -13.93 13.96 -1.35
CA ALA A 9 -14.29 13.35 -2.63
C ALA A 9 -14.47 11.82 -2.55
N TYR A 10 -13.95 11.18 -1.50
CA TYR A 10 -13.93 9.73 -1.32
C TYR A 10 -14.89 9.26 -0.21
N LYS A 11 -15.51 10.16 0.57
CA LYS A 11 -16.36 9.81 1.72
C LYS A 11 -17.53 8.88 1.38
N LYS A 12 -17.98 8.90 0.11
CA LYS A 12 -19.11 8.08 -0.36
C LYS A 12 -18.68 6.73 -0.94
N LEU A 13 -17.39 6.45 -1.06
CA LEU A 13 -16.91 5.21 -1.66
C LEU A 13 -16.89 4.09 -0.63
N THR A 14 -17.36 2.90 -1.00
CA THR A 14 -17.15 1.66 -0.23
C THR A 14 -15.77 1.06 -0.54
N ILE A 15 -15.29 0.14 0.31
CA ILE A 15 -14.04 -0.60 0.03
C ILE A 15 -14.14 -1.32 -1.33
N ASP A 16 -15.29 -1.93 -1.64
CA ASP A 16 -15.47 -2.61 -2.92
C ASP A 16 -15.43 -1.67 -4.12
N GLN A 17 -16.00 -0.47 -4.01
CA GLN A 17 -15.87 0.54 -5.05
C GLN A 17 -14.41 1.00 -5.24
N ILE A 18 -13.65 1.12 -4.16
CA ILE A 18 -12.21 1.42 -4.22
C ILE A 18 -11.44 0.27 -4.88
N ARG A 19 -11.75 -0.99 -4.55
CA ARG A 19 -11.16 -2.17 -5.18
C ARG A 19 -11.44 -2.22 -6.68
N VAL A 20 -12.68 -1.94 -7.08
CA VAL A 20 -13.08 -1.84 -8.49
C VAL A 20 -12.33 -0.71 -9.18
N ALA A 21 -12.16 0.45 -8.53
CA ALA A 21 -11.39 1.56 -9.05
C ALA A 21 -9.91 1.19 -9.31
N PHE A 22 -9.34 0.31 -8.49
CA PHE A 22 -8.00 -0.27 -8.68
C PHE A 22 -7.95 -1.48 -9.63
N GLY A 23 -9.09 -1.98 -10.10
CA GLY A 23 -9.17 -3.18 -10.91
C GLY A 23 -8.64 -4.43 -10.20
N LEU A 24 -8.81 -4.52 -8.86
CA LEU A 24 -8.29 -5.63 -8.07
C LEU A 24 -9.16 -6.89 -8.23
N PRO A 25 -8.54 -8.06 -8.49
CA PRO A 25 -9.25 -9.33 -8.54
C PRO A 25 -9.49 -9.92 -7.13
N THR A 26 -8.85 -9.37 -6.10
CA THR A 26 -8.85 -9.88 -4.72
C THR A 26 -9.43 -8.89 -3.73
N GLU A 27 -9.67 -9.34 -2.50
CA GLU A 27 -10.17 -8.52 -1.38
C GLU A 27 -9.09 -7.72 -0.66
N HIS A 28 -7.84 -8.10 -0.90
CA HIS A 28 -6.66 -7.53 -0.24
C HIS A 28 -5.90 -6.64 -1.22
N PHE A 29 -5.08 -5.74 -0.66
CA PHE A 29 -4.05 -5.08 -1.45
C PHE A 29 -3.16 -6.14 -2.14
N PRO A 30 -2.70 -5.86 -3.36
CA PRO A 30 -1.79 -6.75 -4.07
C PRO A 30 -0.50 -6.91 -3.25
N PHE A 31 0.07 -8.12 -3.27
CA PHE A 31 1.33 -8.46 -2.62
C PHE A 31 1.35 -8.28 -1.09
N PHE A 32 0.18 -8.17 -0.46
CA PHE A 32 0.07 -8.14 0.99
C PHE A 32 -0.10 -9.55 1.57
N ASN A 33 0.48 -9.81 2.73
CA ASN A 33 0.14 -10.98 3.53
C ASN A 33 -1.37 -10.99 3.78
N LYS A 34 -1.99 -12.18 3.74
CA LYS A 34 -3.43 -12.33 4.03
C LYS A 34 -3.70 -12.36 5.53
N THR A 35 -2.72 -12.78 6.30
CA THR A 35 -2.80 -12.94 7.74
C THR A 35 -1.65 -12.23 8.44
N THR A 36 -1.81 -11.98 9.72
CA THR A 36 -0.83 -11.34 10.59
C THR A 36 -0.82 -12.04 11.94
N ASP A 37 0.36 -12.10 12.56
CA ASP A 37 0.45 -12.37 13.99
C ASP A 37 -0.03 -11.13 14.76
N LEU A 38 -1.00 -11.30 15.66
CA LEU A 38 -1.50 -10.22 16.52
C LEU A 38 -0.54 -9.90 17.67
N THR A 39 0.32 -10.84 18.03
CA THR A 39 1.27 -10.67 19.12
C THR A 39 2.53 -9.92 18.68
N GLY A 40 2.81 -9.92 17.37
CA GLY A 40 3.98 -9.25 16.78
C GLY A 40 5.30 -9.92 17.16
N ASN A 41 5.26 -11.18 17.62
CA ASN A 41 6.42 -11.92 18.09
C ASN A 41 7.14 -12.62 16.94
N GLU A 42 6.42 -12.97 15.88
CA GLU A 42 6.98 -13.68 14.73
C GLU A 42 7.15 -12.74 13.53
N ASP A 43 8.35 -12.72 12.96
CA ASP A 43 8.65 -11.98 11.73
C ASP A 43 8.16 -12.78 10.50
N PRO A 44 7.17 -12.29 9.72
CA PRO A 44 6.63 -12.99 8.55
C PRO A 44 7.64 -13.31 7.44
N TRP A 45 8.83 -12.71 7.46
CA TRP A 45 9.88 -12.95 6.48
C TRP A 45 10.84 -14.07 6.90
N THR A 46 10.71 -14.58 8.13
CA THR A 46 11.41 -15.78 8.61
C THR A 46 10.63 -17.05 8.29
N GLU A 47 11.28 -18.22 8.34
CA GLU A 47 10.60 -19.50 8.15
C GLU A 47 9.58 -19.77 9.26
N SER A 48 9.90 -19.46 10.52
CA SER A 48 8.98 -19.63 11.66
C SER A 48 7.76 -18.73 11.52
N GLY A 49 7.96 -17.46 11.17
CA GLY A 49 6.84 -16.53 11.01
C GLY A 49 5.92 -16.89 9.86
N ARG A 50 6.46 -17.36 8.72
CA ARG A 50 5.60 -17.90 7.63
C ARG A 50 4.77 -19.09 8.08
N LYS A 51 5.33 -20.00 8.90
CA LYS A 51 4.59 -21.12 9.49
C LYS A 51 3.52 -20.63 10.47
N ALA A 52 3.82 -19.62 11.28
CA ALA A 52 2.88 -19.02 12.21
C ALA A 52 1.68 -18.36 11.49
N LEU A 53 1.94 -17.61 10.41
CA LEU A 53 0.90 -16.97 9.60
C LEU A 53 0.00 -17.96 8.85
N ALA A 54 0.49 -19.17 8.56
CA ALA A 54 -0.29 -20.26 7.98
C ALA A 54 -1.06 -21.09 9.03
N GLY A 55 -0.80 -20.85 10.33
CA GLY A 55 -1.43 -21.56 11.43
C GLY A 55 -2.83 -21.05 11.79
N ALA A 56 -3.56 -21.82 12.58
CA ALA A 56 -4.93 -21.51 12.97
C ALA A 56 -5.09 -20.25 13.86
N ASN A 57 -4.01 -19.79 14.48
CA ASN A 57 -4.02 -18.63 15.38
C ASN A 57 -3.74 -17.30 14.65
N ALA A 58 -3.46 -17.33 13.34
CA ALA A 58 -3.20 -16.12 12.58
C ALA A 58 -4.49 -15.32 12.36
N ALA A 59 -4.43 -14.00 12.53
CA ALA A 59 -5.57 -13.13 12.29
C ALA A 59 -5.55 -12.60 10.85
N GLU A 60 -6.72 -12.23 10.33
CA GLU A 60 -6.82 -11.60 9.02
C GLU A 60 -6.12 -10.23 9.02
N LEU A 61 -5.23 -9.99 8.05
CA LEU A 61 -4.65 -8.67 7.83
C LEU A 61 -5.62 -7.83 7.00
N LYS A 62 -6.52 -7.13 7.68
CA LYS A 62 -7.56 -6.33 7.04
C LYS A 62 -7.36 -4.84 7.25
N PRO A 63 -7.02 -4.07 6.19
CA PRO A 63 -6.97 -2.62 6.27
C PRO A 63 -8.35 -2.01 6.55
N PHE A 64 -8.36 -0.94 7.34
CA PHE A 64 -9.56 -0.13 7.58
C PHE A 64 -9.94 0.70 6.35
N TRP A 65 -11.20 1.12 6.27
CA TRP A 65 -11.72 1.91 5.16
C TRP A 65 -10.89 3.18 4.89
N HIS A 66 -10.49 3.92 5.93
CA HIS A 66 -9.72 5.16 5.77
C HIS A 66 -8.30 4.90 5.25
N GLN A 67 -7.76 3.70 5.45
CA GLN A 67 -6.49 3.30 4.87
C GLN A 67 -6.63 3.07 3.36
N TRP A 68 -7.70 2.39 2.93
CA TRP A 68 -8.05 2.24 1.51
C TRP A 68 -8.22 3.59 0.81
N VAL A 69 -8.96 4.51 1.42
CA VAL A 69 -9.14 5.88 0.90
C VAL A 69 -7.81 6.61 0.81
N GLY A 70 -6.97 6.50 1.84
CA GLY A 70 -5.63 7.09 1.84
C GLY A 70 -4.78 6.61 0.67
N VAL A 71 -4.72 5.30 0.44
CA VAL A 71 -4.00 4.73 -0.72
C VAL A 71 -4.58 5.24 -2.04
N LEU A 72 -5.91 5.23 -2.21
CA LEU A 72 -6.54 5.74 -3.44
C LEU A 72 -6.21 7.21 -3.71
N LYS A 73 -6.26 8.06 -2.68
CA LYS A 73 -5.90 9.47 -2.79
C LYS A 73 -4.42 9.68 -3.17
N ILE A 74 -3.50 8.90 -2.60
CA ILE A 74 -2.09 8.98 -2.94
C ILE A 74 -1.88 8.54 -4.40
N VAL A 75 -2.50 7.43 -4.82
CA VAL A 75 -2.39 6.91 -6.19
C VAL A 75 -3.03 7.83 -7.21
N ASP A 76 -4.19 8.43 -6.92
CA ASP A 76 -4.80 9.44 -7.80
C ASP A 76 -3.85 10.63 -8.04
N ASN A 77 -3.23 11.15 -6.98
CA ASN A 77 -2.27 12.24 -7.10
C ASN A 77 -1.02 11.81 -7.85
N LEU A 78 -0.48 10.62 -7.57
CA LEU A 78 0.63 10.03 -8.32
C LEU A 78 0.31 9.97 -9.82
N MET A 79 -0.84 9.42 -10.20
CA MET A 79 -1.26 9.27 -11.59
C MET A 79 -1.55 10.63 -12.26
N ALA A 80 -1.99 11.62 -11.49
CA ALA A 80 -2.11 13.01 -11.93
C ALA A 80 -0.79 13.79 -11.95
N GLY A 81 0.33 13.19 -11.54
CA GLY A 81 1.63 13.86 -11.46
C GLY A 81 1.74 14.91 -10.35
N LYS A 82 0.92 14.81 -9.30
CA LYS A 82 0.86 15.73 -8.17
C LYS A 82 1.54 15.14 -6.93
N ASN A 83 2.20 16.00 -6.18
CA ASN A 83 2.70 15.67 -4.84
C ASN A 83 1.56 15.79 -3.81
N LEU A 84 1.67 15.05 -2.71
CA LEU A 84 0.68 15.05 -1.63
C LEU A 84 1.37 15.12 -0.27
N LEU A 85 0.80 15.91 0.63
CA LEU A 85 1.13 15.90 2.05
C LEU A 85 -0.04 15.28 2.83
N LEU A 86 0.24 14.23 3.62
CA LEU A 86 -0.73 13.57 4.49
C LEU A 86 -0.59 14.12 5.90
N MET A 87 -1.56 14.92 6.34
CA MET A 87 -1.58 15.57 7.67
C MET A 87 -2.57 14.90 8.65
N ASP A 88 -2.96 13.66 8.37
CA ASP A 88 -3.89 12.92 9.22
C ASP A 88 -3.32 12.68 10.62
N GLN A 89 -4.21 12.52 11.61
CA GLN A 89 -3.84 12.26 13.00
C GLN A 89 -2.88 11.06 13.15
N VAL A 90 -2.10 11.07 14.23
CA VAL A 90 -1.29 9.92 14.64
C VAL A 90 -2.23 8.73 14.93
N GLY A 91 -1.81 7.51 14.58
CA GLY A 91 -2.61 6.30 14.78
C GLY A 91 -3.56 5.93 13.64
N VAL A 92 -3.75 6.80 12.64
CA VAL A 92 -4.61 6.51 11.46
C VAL A 92 -4.02 5.40 10.56
N GLY A 93 -2.74 5.05 10.71
CA GLY A 93 -2.09 3.99 9.93
C GLY A 93 -1.47 4.48 8.61
N LYS A 94 -0.82 5.64 8.66
CA LYS A 94 -0.10 6.24 7.51
C LYS A 94 0.98 5.32 6.95
N THR A 95 1.64 4.51 7.78
CA THR A 95 2.62 3.52 7.34
C THR A 95 1.99 2.51 6.38
N LEU A 96 0.83 1.95 6.73
CA LEU A 96 0.09 1.05 5.85
C LEU A 96 -0.33 1.76 4.55
N GLN A 97 -0.79 3.01 4.62
CA GLN A 97 -1.14 3.78 3.41
C GLN A 97 0.06 3.98 2.47
N ALA A 98 1.25 4.24 3.02
CA ALA A 98 2.48 4.37 2.24
C ALA A 98 2.91 3.02 1.62
N VAL A 99 2.96 1.96 2.41
CA VAL A 99 3.28 0.59 1.96
C VAL A 99 2.27 0.12 0.90
N GLY A 100 0.97 0.31 1.15
CA GLY A 100 -0.10 -0.02 0.22
C GLY A 100 0.00 0.76 -1.09
N THR A 101 0.49 2.01 -1.04
CA THR A 101 0.76 2.78 -2.27
C THR A 101 1.92 2.18 -3.06
N ILE A 102 2.99 1.72 -2.40
CA ILE A 102 4.12 1.06 -3.06
C ILE A 102 3.66 -0.23 -3.75
N THR A 103 2.87 -1.07 -3.08
CA THR A 103 2.36 -2.29 -3.69
C THR A 103 1.35 -2.02 -4.80
N MET A 104 0.50 -1.00 -4.64
CA MET A 104 -0.42 -0.56 -5.69
C MET A 104 0.30 0.04 -6.91
N TYR A 105 1.40 0.77 -6.71
CA TYR A 105 2.26 1.25 -7.79
C TYR A 105 2.73 0.07 -8.66
N GLU A 106 3.25 -0.96 -8.01
CA GLU A 106 3.78 -2.14 -8.68
C GLU A 106 2.68 -2.94 -9.39
N TRP A 107 1.51 -3.09 -8.76
CA TRP A 107 0.34 -3.72 -9.36
C TRP A 107 -0.13 -3.00 -10.63
N LEU A 108 -0.25 -1.68 -10.56
CA LEU A 108 -0.63 -0.85 -11.71
C LEU A 108 0.41 -0.97 -12.83
N ARG A 109 1.71 -0.90 -12.48
CA ARG A 109 2.81 -1.07 -13.43
C ARG A 109 2.69 -2.40 -14.18
N VAL A 110 2.67 -3.52 -13.46
CA VAL A 110 2.61 -4.87 -14.02
C VAL A 110 1.34 -5.05 -14.86
N ASN A 111 0.20 -4.53 -14.42
CA ASN A 111 -1.03 -4.60 -15.21
C ASN A 111 -0.93 -3.84 -16.54
N LYS A 112 -0.37 -2.62 -16.55
CA LYS A 112 -0.21 -1.86 -17.79
C LYS A 112 0.80 -2.52 -18.73
N GLU A 113 1.89 -3.08 -18.20
CA GLU A 113 2.87 -3.83 -19.00
C GLU A 113 2.28 -5.11 -19.61
N THR A 114 1.51 -5.87 -18.84
CA THR A 114 1.02 -7.19 -19.28
C THR A 114 -0.28 -7.12 -20.07
N ARG A 115 -1.17 -6.17 -19.76
CA ARG A 115 -2.52 -6.05 -20.36
C ARG A 115 -2.67 -4.85 -21.30
N GLY A 116 -1.67 -3.96 -21.36
CA GLY A 116 -1.72 -2.75 -22.18
C GLY A 116 -2.65 -1.65 -21.66
N GLN A 117 -3.38 -1.88 -20.56
CA GLN A 117 -4.35 -0.92 -20.02
C GLN A 117 -4.30 -0.84 -18.48
N TYR A 118 -4.53 0.37 -17.96
CA TYR A 118 -4.84 0.62 -16.57
C TYR A 118 -6.35 0.39 -16.32
N PRO A 119 -6.77 0.26 -15.05
CA PRO A 119 -8.15 0.49 -14.68
C PRO A 119 -8.65 1.83 -15.23
N ALA A 120 -9.93 1.89 -15.64
CA ALA A 120 -10.52 3.05 -16.32
C ALA A 120 -10.27 4.39 -15.61
N ARG A 121 -10.25 4.38 -14.27
CA ARG A 121 -9.95 5.56 -13.45
C ARG A 121 -8.60 6.21 -13.77
N PHE A 122 -7.58 5.41 -14.08
CA PHE A 122 -6.21 5.89 -14.26
C PHE A 122 -5.76 5.97 -15.71
N GLU A 123 -6.52 5.36 -16.64
CA GLU A 123 -6.17 5.34 -18.07
C GLU A 123 -6.11 6.75 -18.69
N GLN A 124 -7.00 7.65 -18.27
CA GLN A 124 -7.03 9.04 -18.75
C GLN A 124 -6.21 10.02 -17.88
N SER A 125 -5.46 9.51 -16.91
CA SER A 125 -4.62 10.36 -16.06
C SER A 125 -3.38 10.87 -16.81
N ALA A 126 -2.68 11.86 -16.22
CA ALA A 126 -1.45 12.40 -16.80
C ALA A 126 -0.37 11.32 -17.03
N ARG A 127 -0.39 10.23 -16.26
CA ARG A 127 0.52 9.07 -16.40
C ARG A 127 -0.14 7.84 -17.03
N GLY A 128 -1.36 7.95 -17.54
CA GLY A 128 -2.13 6.80 -18.05
C GLY A 128 -1.62 6.21 -19.37
N ALA A 129 -0.89 7.00 -20.17
CA ALA A 129 -0.49 6.61 -21.53
C ALA A 129 0.58 5.50 -21.59
N LYS A 130 1.45 5.40 -20.58
CA LYS A 130 2.56 4.44 -20.55
C LYS A 130 2.58 3.72 -19.20
N PRO A 131 3.16 2.51 -19.12
CA PRO A 131 3.45 1.90 -17.84
C PRO A 131 4.27 2.83 -16.94
N LEU A 132 3.96 2.79 -15.64
CA LEU A 132 4.78 3.41 -14.60
C LEU A 132 6.20 2.82 -14.69
N PRO A 133 7.27 3.62 -14.51
CA PRO A 133 8.62 3.10 -14.68
C PRO A 133 8.98 2.11 -13.56
N HIS A 134 9.67 1.03 -13.91
CA HIS A 134 10.25 0.12 -12.92
C HIS A 134 11.42 0.80 -12.21
N ARG A 135 11.26 1.13 -10.91
CA ARG A 135 12.23 1.90 -10.12
C ARG A 135 12.20 1.45 -8.66
N MET A 136 13.29 1.75 -7.95
CA MET A 136 13.35 1.61 -6.49
C MET A 136 12.49 2.68 -5.82
N HIS A 137 11.83 2.30 -4.72
CA HIS A 137 11.16 3.22 -3.81
C HIS A 137 12.07 3.56 -2.64
N VAL A 138 12.11 4.84 -2.25
CA VAL A 138 12.91 5.31 -1.12
C VAL A 138 11.98 5.84 -0.05
N VAL A 139 12.07 5.28 1.16
CA VAL A 139 11.38 5.77 2.35
C VAL A 139 12.42 6.43 3.25
N VAL A 140 12.24 7.72 3.51
CA VAL A 140 13.08 8.48 4.43
C VAL A 140 12.33 8.62 5.75
N CYS A 141 12.95 8.16 6.84
CA CYS A 141 12.40 8.27 8.19
C CYS A 141 13.50 8.66 9.17
N THR A 142 13.13 9.02 10.40
CA THR A 142 14.11 9.24 11.46
C THR A 142 14.82 7.92 11.79
N PRO A 143 16.11 7.93 12.18
CA PRO A 143 16.88 6.69 12.41
C PRO A 143 16.20 5.70 13.37
N ASN A 144 15.56 6.23 14.42
CA ASN A 144 14.87 5.42 15.43
C ASN A 144 13.60 4.72 14.91
N LEU A 145 13.10 5.08 13.72
CA LEU A 145 11.93 4.45 13.10
C LEU A 145 12.30 3.39 12.07
N VAL A 146 13.59 3.19 11.75
CA VAL A 146 13.99 2.24 10.70
C VAL A 146 13.53 0.82 11.03
N GLN A 147 13.76 0.36 12.27
CA GLN A 147 13.29 -0.96 12.69
C GLN A 147 11.77 -1.07 12.62
N GLN A 148 11.03 -0.05 13.07
CA GLN A 148 9.57 -0.04 12.99
C GLN A 148 9.08 -0.11 11.54
N TRP A 149 9.68 0.64 10.62
CA TRP A 149 9.35 0.58 9.20
C TRP A 149 9.65 -0.79 8.61
N THR A 150 10.80 -1.38 8.92
CA THR A 150 11.15 -2.72 8.45
C THR A 150 10.16 -3.76 8.95
N SER A 151 9.85 -3.79 10.25
CA SER A 151 8.88 -4.73 10.83
C SER A 151 7.48 -4.55 10.23
N GLU A 152 7.02 -3.32 10.04
CA GLU A 152 5.71 -3.05 9.41
C GLU A 152 5.70 -3.45 7.94
N MET A 153 6.78 -3.23 7.18
CA MET A 153 6.89 -3.72 5.81
C MET A 153 6.90 -5.25 5.75
N HIS A 154 7.59 -5.93 6.67
CA HIS A 154 7.57 -7.39 6.77
C HIS A 154 6.17 -7.91 7.13
N ARG A 155 5.49 -7.21 8.05
CA ARG A 155 4.11 -7.49 8.44
C ARG A 155 3.16 -7.43 7.25
N TYR A 156 3.28 -6.38 6.44
CA TYR A 156 2.34 -6.14 5.36
C TYR A 156 2.68 -6.87 4.07
N MET A 157 3.93 -6.87 3.62
CA MET A 157 4.32 -7.40 2.31
C MET A 157 4.62 -8.90 2.35
N GLU A 158 4.15 -9.62 1.33
CA GLU A 158 4.50 -11.04 1.15
C GLU A 158 6.01 -11.20 0.92
N TYR A 159 6.59 -12.16 1.63
CA TYR A 159 8.01 -12.52 1.49
C TYR A 159 8.34 -12.92 0.05
N GLY A 160 9.46 -12.40 -0.46
CA GLY A 160 9.99 -12.76 -1.78
C GLY A 160 9.45 -11.91 -2.95
N ILE A 161 8.48 -11.02 -2.71
CA ILE A 161 8.00 -10.09 -3.74
C ILE A 161 8.84 -8.82 -3.78
N PHE A 162 9.20 -8.27 -2.62
CA PHE A 162 10.01 -7.06 -2.50
C PHE A 162 11.33 -7.38 -1.78
N THR A 163 12.36 -6.56 -2.05
CA THR A 163 13.61 -6.55 -1.27
C THR A 163 13.70 -5.24 -0.50
N ILE A 164 13.90 -5.31 0.82
CA ILE A 164 14.02 -4.15 1.70
C ILE A 164 15.49 -3.98 2.09
N LEU A 165 16.04 -2.80 1.82
CA LEU A 165 17.44 -2.46 2.07
C LEU A 165 17.51 -1.27 3.06
N PRO A 166 17.57 -1.51 4.38
CA PRO A 166 17.73 -0.43 5.35
C PRO A 166 19.13 0.20 5.25
N TYR A 167 19.20 1.52 5.38
CA TYR A 167 20.45 2.29 5.39
C TYR A 167 20.49 3.20 6.62
N LEU A 168 21.53 3.05 7.46
CA LEU A 168 21.66 3.73 8.75
C LEU A 168 22.80 4.76 8.82
N GLY A 169 23.56 4.93 7.73
CA GLY A 169 24.80 5.72 7.72
C GLY A 169 26.01 4.87 8.06
#